data_AF-A0A9N9XUA8-F1
#
_entry.id   AF-A0A9N9XUA8-F1
#
_cell.length_a   1.000
_cell.length_b   1.000
_cell.length_c   1.000
_cell.angle_alpha   90.00
_cell.angle_beta   90.00
_cell.angle_gamma   90.00
#
_symmetry.space_group_name_H-M   'P 1'
#
loop_
_entity.id
_entity.type
_entity.pdbx_description
1 polymer ?
#
loop_
_entity_poly.entity_id
_entity_poly.type
_entity_poly.pdbx_seq_one_letter_code
_entity_poly.pdbx_strand_id
1 'polypeptide(L)'
;HHDFTTLTNSKLQKSFVQHFLINLTFIPIYCTSINYHICFTSIFYIHYTHFLHSSIHRIQLQPLKMEGFQISYERIQRMAKFVEVIMGCKPRIGIICGAGMLPIFDIVESRNEIKYSQIPGFPAADVGPQGNAFVYGNIACIPVIIQTDRFMFYEGYTLDVITLSVKLFYLLGATELIVLTSAFSINPSYKPGDVMIMKDQLNMVGLCGSNPLRGPNDERFGDRCPSMIDCFERAVYKHARRSAEELGWGCKIHTGVYASISGPTTTTAAEANMLRMFGVDAVGMTSVHEVIAGRHCDMAVCGLALVTAMARLDYGRYREPTAGGMAAVVAENVAPLQDLLVKIVQFMGVKRVCKCINKGDLEGRKSRKSTIRS
;
A
#
# COMPACT_ATOMS: atom_id res chain seq x y z
N HIS A 1 -5.72 47.01 -19.42
CA HIS A 1 -7.18 46.99 -19.16
C HIS A 1 -7.73 45.75 -19.85
N HIS A 2 -8.07 44.64 -19.19
CA HIS A 2 -8.48 44.40 -17.81
C HIS A 2 -8.02 43.01 -17.34
N ASP A 3 -7.64 42.94 -16.07
CA ASP A 3 -7.72 41.80 -15.14
C ASP A 3 -6.88 40.53 -15.38
N PHE A 4 -5.58 40.66 -15.06
CA PHE A 4 -4.81 39.61 -14.37
C PHE A 4 -3.94 40.28 -13.30
N THR A 5 -4.57 40.71 -12.22
CA THR A 5 -3.90 41.18 -11.01
C THR A 5 -4.47 40.45 -9.81
N THR A 6 -3.82 39.36 -9.39
CA THR A 6 -3.42 39.07 -7.99
C THR A 6 -2.98 37.61 -7.84
N LEU A 7 -1.67 37.35 -7.95
CA LEU A 7 -0.88 36.66 -6.92
C LEU A 7 0.58 36.54 -7.38
N THR A 8 1.41 37.10 -6.53
CA THR A 8 2.82 37.45 -6.66
C THR A 8 3.76 36.23 -6.51
N ASN A 9 4.69 36.06 -7.44
CA ASN A 9 6.07 35.70 -7.07
C ASN A 9 7.08 36.15 -8.16
N SER A 10 7.87 37.17 -7.84
CA SER A 10 8.53 38.09 -8.78
C SER A 10 10.06 38.01 -8.80
N LYS A 11 10.63 36.88 -9.24
CA LYS A 11 12.06 36.81 -9.62
C LYS A 11 12.36 36.23 -11.01
N LEU A 12 11.49 35.39 -11.58
CA LEU A 12 11.75 34.75 -12.87
C LEU A 12 11.42 35.61 -14.10
N GLN A 13 10.38 36.44 -14.06
CA GLN A 13 9.98 37.22 -15.24
C GLN A 13 10.88 38.44 -15.53
N LYS A 14 11.48 39.07 -14.49
CA LYS A 14 12.36 40.24 -14.71
C LYS A 14 13.66 39.89 -15.44
N SER A 15 14.22 38.70 -15.20
CA SER A 15 15.42 38.25 -15.92
C SER A 15 15.15 37.93 -17.39
N PHE A 16 13.93 37.50 -17.71
CA PHE A 16 13.58 37.04 -19.07
C PHE A 16 13.35 38.22 -20.03
N VAL A 17 12.70 39.29 -19.55
CA VAL A 17 12.42 40.48 -20.37
C VAL A 17 13.65 41.38 -20.53
N GLN A 18 14.52 41.44 -19.53
CA GLN A 18 15.69 42.34 -19.55
C GLN A 18 16.84 41.83 -20.44
N HIS A 19 16.96 40.51 -20.67
CA HIS A 19 17.94 39.95 -21.61
C HIS A 19 17.49 40.00 -23.07
N PHE A 20 16.18 40.04 -23.34
CA PHE A 20 15.66 40.01 -24.71
C PHE A 20 15.74 41.37 -25.42
N LEU A 21 15.81 42.47 -24.67
CA LEU A 21 15.80 43.84 -25.20
C LEU A 21 17.19 44.47 -25.40
N ILE A 22 18.28 43.84 -24.94
CA ILE A 22 19.62 44.47 -24.93
C ILE A 22 20.48 44.13 -26.18
N ASN A 23 20.11 43.14 -27.00
CA ASN A 23 20.95 42.67 -28.12
C ASN A 23 20.45 43.03 -29.53
N LEU A 24 19.58 44.04 -29.67
CA LEU A 24 19.05 44.48 -30.98
C LEU A 24 19.53 45.87 -31.40
N THR A 25 20.78 46.24 -31.07
CA THR A 25 21.38 47.51 -31.49
C THR A 25 22.59 47.32 -32.41
N PHE A 26 22.35 47.64 -33.68
CA PHE A 26 23.28 48.16 -34.71
C PHE A 26 24.39 47.25 -35.27
N ILE A 27 24.13 46.66 -36.44
CA ILE A 27 25.15 46.50 -37.51
C ILE A 27 24.52 47.05 -38.81
N PRO A 28 25.05 48.13 -39.40
CA PRO A 28 24.57 48.62 -40.69
C PRO A 28 25.26 47.83 -41.82
N ILE A 29 24.52 46.99 -42.53
CA ILE A 29 24.99 46.38 -43.78
C ILE A 29 24.10 46.85 -44.92
N TYR A 30 24.65 47.72 -45.75
CA TYR A 30 24.13 48.03 -47.08
C TYR A 30 24.20 46.77 -47.95
N CYS A 31 23.06 46.19 -48.32
CA CYS A 31 22.95 45.27 -49.46
C CYS A 31 21.51 45.20 -49.96
N THR A 32 21.39 45.20 -51.28
CA THR A 32 20.18 45.36 -52.08
C THR A 32 19.21 44.17 -51.99
N SER A 33 17.92 44.51 -52.12
CA SER A 33 16.72 43.68 -52.26
C SER A 33 16.94 42.23 -52.73
N ILE A 34 16.30 41.29 -52.01
CA ILE A 34 16.25 39.81 -52.19
C ILE A 34 17.31 39.04 -51.38
N ASN A 35 17.26 39.09 -50.04
CA ASN A 35 17.81 38.04 -49.15
C ASN A 35 17.42 38.18 -47.66
N TYR A 36 16.25 38.75 -47.35
CA TYR A 36 15.84 38.96 -45.96
C TYR A 36 15.44 37.67 -45.21
N HIS A 37 14.92 36.65 -45.90
CA HIS A 37 14.40 35.45 -45.22
C HIS A 37 15.46 34.41 -44.85
N ILE A 38 16.58 34.32 -45.58
CA ILE A 38 17.56 33.24 -45.39
C ILE A 38 18.62 33.60 -44.32
N CYS A 39 18.99 34.88 -44.19
CA CYS A 39 19.94 35.31 -43.16
C CYS A 39 19.33 35.34 -41.75
N PHE A 40 18.05 35.74 -41.62
CA PHE A 40 17.40 35.81 -40.31
C PHE A 40 17.14 34.43 -39.69
N THR A 41 16.77 33.43 -40.49
CA THR A 41 16.57 32.04 -40.02
C THR A 41 17.89 31.39 -39.61
N SER A 42 18.98 31.68 -40.31
CA SER A 42 20.29 31.07 -40.05
C SER A 42 20.94 31.60 -38.76
N ILE A 43 20.84 32.91 -38.50
CA ILE A 43 21.39 33.53 -37.29
C ILE A 43 20.55 33.16 -36.05
N PHE A 44 19.22 33.11 -36.17
CA PHE A 44 18.37 32.61 -35.08
C PHE A 44 18.67 31.14 -34.78
N TYR A 45 18.84 30.28 -35.79
CA TYR A 45 19.10 28.86 -35.57
C TYR A 45 20.47 28.62 -34.91
N ILE A 46 21.50 29.37 -35.29
CA ILE A 46 22.85 29.23 -34.70
C ILE A 46 22.88 29.77 -33.27
N HIS A 47 22.23 30.90 -32.96
CA HIS A 47 22.17 31.38 -31.57
C HIS A 47 21.24 30.54 -30.68
N TYR A 48 20.14 30.01 -31.22
CA TYR A 48 19.25 29.13 -30.46
C TYR A 48 19.90 27.78 -30.16
N THR A 49 20.65 27.21 -31.11
CA THR A 49 21.43 25.98 -30.88
C THR A 49 22.62 26.22 -29.96
N HIS A 50 23.36 27.33 -30.07
CA HIS A 50 24.45 27.62 -29.13
C HIS A 50 23.95 27.97 -27.72
N PHE A 51 22.80 28.64 -27.59
CA PHE A 51 22.18 28.93 -26.29
C PHE A 51 21.63 27.66 -25.64
N LEU A 52 20.99 26.77 -26.40
CA LEU A 52 20.57 25.45 -25.91
C LEU A 52 21.80 24.59 -25.56
N HIS A 53 22.83 24.54 -26.39
CA HIS A 53 23.99 23.67 -26.12
C HIS A 53 24.86 24.17 -24.96
N SER A 54 24.95 25.50 -24.74
CA SER A 54 25.70 26.09 -23.62
C SER A 54 24.89 26.14 -22.31
N SER A 55 23.56 26.23 -22.40
CA SER A 55 22.67 26.25 -21.23
C SER A 55 22.30 24.84 -20.75
N ILE A 56 22.22 23.85 -21.65
CA ILE A 56 21.97 22.44 -21.29
C ILE A 56 23.19 21.81 -20.58
N HIS A 57 24.42 22.23 -20.88
CA HIS A 57 25.60 21.74 -20.15
C HIS A 57 25.83 22.39 -18.77
N ARG A 58 25.13 23.49 -18.44
CA ARG A 58 25.17 24.10 -17.09
C ARG A 58 23.97 23.80 -16.22
N ILE A 59 22.95 23.15 -16.76
CA ILE A 59 22.00 22.41 -15.95
C ILE A 59 22.63 21.03 -15.77
N GLN A 60 23.56 20.92 -14.81
CA GLN A 60 23.66 19.67 -14.08
C GLN A 60 22.24 19.44 -13.55
N LEU A 61 21.45 18.65 -14.27
CA LEU A 61 20.43 17.85 -13.66
C LEU A 61 21.22 16.94 -12.71
N GLN A 62 21.57 17.49 -11.54
CA GLN A 62 21.60 16.65 -10.35
C GLN A 62 20.32 15.84 -10.48
N PRO A 63 20.38 14.51 -10.48
CA PRO A 63 19.15 13.77 -10.32
C PRO A 63 18.50 14.43 -9.11
N LEU A 64 17.32 14.99 -9.29
CA LEU A 64 16.44 15.28 -8.18
C LEU A 64 16.23 13.91 -7.54
N LYS A 65 17.18 13.47 -6.71
CA LYS A 65 16.90 12.59 -5.60
C LYS A 65 15.80 13.37 -4.92
N MET A 66 14.57 12.90 -5.10
CA MET A 66 13.45 13.36 -4.31
C MET A 66 13.76 12.95 -2.86
N GLU A 67 14.65 13.70 -2.22
CA GLU A 67 14.94 13.61 -0.81
C GLU A 67 13.70 14.16 -0.12
N GLY A 68 12.88 13.27 0.45
CA GLY A 68 11.82 13.71 1.35
C GLY A 68 10.60 12.81 1.56
N PHE A 69 10.41 11.69 0.85
CA PHE A 69 9.11 10.98 0.93
C PHE A 69 9.06 9.67 1.72
N GLN A 70 10.19 9.06 2.05
CA GLN A 70 10.21 7.78 2.77
C GLN A 70 10.27 7.99 4.28
N ILE A 71 9.37 7.35 5.03
CA ILE A 71 9.37 7.41 6.50
C ILE A 71 10.56 6.59 7.01
N SER A 72 11.54 7.26 7.63
CA SER A 72 12.76 6.59 8.10
C SER A 72 12.49 5.58 9.22
N TYR A 73 13.33 4.54 9.32
CA TYR A 73 13.26 3.55 10.39
C TYR A 73 13.26 4.19 11.78
N GLU A 74 14.11 5.18 12.03
CA GLU A 74 14.22 5.86 13.33
C GLU A 74 12.91 6.57 13.70
N ARG A 75 12.20 7.11 12.70
CA ARG A 75 10.90 7.74 12.93
C ARG A 75 9.86 6.69 13.33
N ILE A 76 9.81 5.55 12.66
CA ILE A 76 8.89 4.44 13.00
C ILE A 76 9.27 3.84 14.37
N GLN A 77 10.57 3.71 14.67
CA GLN A 77 11.06 3.20 15.96
C GLN A 77 10.65 4.11 17.12
N ARG A 78 10.70 5.44 16.96
CA ARG A 78 10.21 6.38 17.98
C ARG A 78 8.70 6.23 18.20
N MET A 79 7.92 6.06 17.13
CA MET A 79 6.47 5.78 17.25
C MET A 79 6.22 4.47 17.98
N ALA A 80 6.91 3.39 17.58
CA ALA A 80 6.79 2.08 18.22
C ALA A 80 7.16 2.16 19.70
N LYS A 81 8.21 2.90 20.08
CA LYS A 81 8.60 3.05 21.49
C LYS A 81 7.54 3.79 22.30
N PHE A 82 6.94 4.84 21.73
CA PHE A 82 5.84 5.55 22.36
C PHE A 82 4.62 4.64 22.58
N VAL A 83 4.24 3.88 21.54
CA VAL A 83 3.12 2.95 21.60
C VAL A 83 3.40 1.80 22.58
N GLU A 84 4.62 1.25 22.61
CA GLU A 84 5.04 0.19 23.55
C GLU A 84 4.86 0.62 25.01
N VAL A 85 5.22 1.86 25.35
CA VAL A 85 5.06 2.42 26.70
C VAL A 85 3.58 2.51 27.10
N ILE A 86 2.71 2.93 26.19
CA ILE A 86 1.27 3.04 26.46
C ILE A 86 0.62 1.66 26.59
N MET A 87 0.96 0.73 25.69
CA MET A 87 0.38 -0.60 25.68
C MET A 87 0.77 -1.43 26.90
N GLY A 88 2.00 -1.27 27.41
CA GLY A 88 2.53 -2.09 28.50
C GLY A 88 2.73 -3.57 28.16
N CYS A 89 2.43 -3.98 26.93
CA CYS A 89 2.59 -5.35 26.42
C CYS A 89 3.03 -5.33 24.95
N LYS A 90 3.57 -6.47 24.47
CA LYS A 90 3.98 -6.64 23.07
C LYS A 90 2.92 -7.45 22.33
N PRO A 91 2.38 -6.94 21.21
CA PRO A 91 1.45 -7.71 20.40
C PRO A 91 2.17 -8.88 19.74
N ARG A 92 1.50 -10.03 19.67
CA ARG A 92 1.95 -11.19 18.87
C ARG A 92 1.48 -11.06 17.41
N ILE A 93 0.26 -10.54 17.24
CA ILE A 93 -0.41 -10.43 15.94
C ILE A 93 -0.80 -8.98 15.70
N GLY A 94 -0.44 -8.45 14.53
CA GLY A 94 -1.01 -7.22 13.99
C GLY A 94 -2.21 -7.54 13.10
N ILE A 95 -3.30 -6.79 13.23
CA ILE A 95 -4.50 -6.93 12.40
C ILE A 95 -4.78 -5.60 11.72
N ILE A 96 -5.03 -5.61 10.42
CA ILE A 96 -5.45 -4.43 9.67
C ILE A 96 -6.86 -4.67 9.16
N CYS A 97 -7.82 -3.92 9.69
CA CYS A 97 -9.24 -4.03 9.34
C CYS A 97 -9.58 -3.16 8.13
N GLY A 98 -10.55 -3.62 7.33
CA GLY A 98 -11.11 -2.86 6.22
C GLY A 98 -12.21 -1.91 6.69
N ALA A 99 -12.57 -0.95 5.84
CA ALA A 99 -13.68 -0.04 6.13
C ALA A 99 -14.97 -0.81 6.45
N GLY A 100 -15.69 -0.36 7.48
CA GLY A 100 -16.94 -0.96 7.95
C GLY A 100 -16.78 -2.18 8.87
N MET A 101 -15.55 -2.66 9.11
CA MET A 101 -15.28 -3.83 9.97
C MET A 101 -15.02 -3.46 11.45
N LEU A 102 -15.45 -2.28 11.89
CA LEU A 102 -15.29 -1.83 13.28
C LEU A 102 -15.84 -2.82 14.33
N PRO A 103 -16.97 -3.54 14.10
CA PRO A 103 -17.46 -4.46 15.11
C PRO A 103 -16.49 -5.61 15.41
N ILE A 104 -15.47 -5.87 14.58
CA ILE A 104 -14.41 -6.86 14.89
C ILE A 104 -13.72 -6.55 16.24
N PHE A 105 -13.75 -5.32 16.74
CA PHE A 105 -13.14 -4.97 18.02
C PHE A 105 -13.91 -5.53 19.23
N ASP A 106 -15.13 -6.03 19.05
CA ASP A 106 -15.96 -6.54 20.15
C ASP A 106 -15.47 -7.90 20.68
N ILE A 107 -14.65 -8.63 19.91
CA ILE A 107 -13.97 -9.85 20.39
C ILE A 107 -12.65 -9.58 21.12
N VAL A 108 -12.23 -8.32 21.24
CA VAL A 108 -10.99 -7.95 21.95
C VAL A 108 -11.28 -7.84 23.45
N GLU A 109 -10.71 -8.77 24.21
CA GLU A 109 -10.71 -8.76 25.67
C GLU A 109 -9.72 -7.70 26.19
N SER A 110 -10.04 -7.07 27.33
CA SER A 110 -9.23 -5.99 27.92
C SER A 110 -8.90 -4.88 26.91
N ARG A 111 -9.91 -4.52 26.09
CA ARG A 111 -9.79 -3.56 25.00
C ARG A 111 -9.35 -2.18 25.49
N ASN A 112 -8.27 -1.69 24.91
CA ASN A 112 -7.76 -0.33 25.07
C ASN A 112 -7.51 0.29 23.70
N GLU A 113 -7.44 1.63 23.65
CA GLU A 113 -7.33 2.39 22.41
C GLU A 113 -6.26 3.48 22.49
N ILE A 114 -5.54 3.70 21.39
CA ILE A 114 -4.60 4.81 21.20
C ILE A 114 -4.98 5.51 19.90
N LYS A 115 -5.43 6.76 20.00
CA LYS A 115 -5.78 7.54 18.80
C LYS A 115 -4.50 7.85 18.01
N TYR A 116 -4.61 7.86 16.68
CA TYR A 116 -3.51 8.23 15.79
C TYR A 116 -2.92 9.61 16.12
N SER A 117 -3.79 10.56 16.47
CA SER A 117 -3.40 11.92 16.88
C SER A 117 -2.57 11.99 18.16
N GLN A 118 -2.60 10.94 19.00
CA GLN A 118 -1.79 10.86 20.21
C GLN A 118 -0.37 10.37 19.91
N ILE A 119 -0.13 9.76 18.75
CA ILE A 119 1.15 9.13 18.41
C ILE A 119 2.03 10.16 17.67
N PRO A 120 3.15 10.62 18.24
CA PRO A 120 3.95 11.67 17.65
C PRO A 120 4.44 11.32 16.24
N GLY A 121 4.04 12.16 15.28
CA GLY A 121 4.42 12.05 13.87
C GLY A 121 3.69 10.97 13.08
N PHE A 122 2.72 10.27 13.69
CA PHE A 122 1.85 9.34 12.96
C PHE A 122 0.82 10.15 12.14
N PRO A 123 0.52 9.76 10.89
CA PRO A 123 -0.44 10.49 10.07
C PRO A 123 -1.83 10.47 10.71
N ALA A 124 -2.49 11.64 10.74
CA ALA A 124 -3.92 11.68 10.96
C ALA A 124 -4.62 11.24 9.67
N ALA A 125 -5.61 10.36 9.80
CA ALA A 125 -6.54 10.09 8.72
C ALA A 125 -7.69 11.11 8.81
N ASP A 126 -8.10 11.68 7.67
CA ASP A 126 -9.29 12.55 7.59
C ASP A 126 -10.61 11.75 7.58
N VAL A 127 -10.53 10.47 7.95
CA VAL A 127 -11.63 9.51 7.84
C VAL A 127 -12.44 9.49 9.13
N GLY A 128 -13.47 10.32 9.19
CA GLY A 128 -14.56 10.26 10.18
C GLY A 128 -14.18 10.30 11.67
N PRO A 129 -15.17 10.46 12.56
CA PRO A 129 -14.91 10.59 14.01
C PRO A 129 -14.59 9.27 14.74
N GLN A 130 -14.79 8.10 14.12
CA GLN A 130 -14.81 6.80 14.82
C GLN A 130 -13.64 5.85 14.48
N GLY A 131 -12.84 6.11 13.43
CA GLY A 131 -11.92 5.13 12.83
C GLY A 131 -10.41 5.32 13.07
N ASN A 132 -9.98 6.34 13.82
CA ASN A 132 -8.59 6.78 13.81
C ASN A 132 -7.78 6.34 15.04
N ALA A 133 -7.76 5.04 15.32
CA ALA A 133 -7.06 4.49 16.49
C ALA A 133 -6.39 3.13 16.23
N PHE A 134 -5.44 2.79 17.09
CA PHE A 134 -5.07 1.41 17.33
C PHE A 134 -5.86 0.88 18.51
N VAL A 135 -6.60 -0.20 18.28
CA VAL A 135 -7.23 -1.00 19.33
C VAL A 135 -6.26 -2.11 19.72
N TYR A 136 -6.05 -2.33 21.01
CA TYR A 136 -5.20 -3.42 21.48
C TYR A 136 -5.80 -4.10 22.72
N GLY A 137 -5.39 -5.34 22.94
CA GLY A 137 -5.91 -6.20 24.00
C GLY A 137 -5.57 -7.66 23.69
N ASN A 138 -6.44 -8.58 24.09
CA ASN A 138 -6.27 -10.01 23.83
C ASN A 138 -7.43 -10.56 23.00
N ILE A 139 -7.15 -11.48 22.09
CA ILE A 139 -8.17 -12.35 21.49
C ILE A 139 -7.76 -13.77 21.84
N ALA A 140 -8.60 -14.49 22.58
CA ALA A 140 -8.31 -15.84 23.07
C ALA A 140 -6.93 -15.94 23.75
N CYS A 141 -6.66 -15.02 24.69
CA CYS A 141 -5.40 -14.89 25.42
C CYS A 141 -4.14 -14.57 24.57
N ILE A 142 -4.30 -14.25 23.28
CA ILE A 142 -3.20 -13.83 22.41
C ILE A 142 -3.18 -12.29 22.33
N PRO A 143 -2.07 -11.63 22.67
CA PRO A 143 -1.95 -10.17 22.55
C PRO A 143 -2.04 -9.73 21.09
N VAL A 144 -2.96 -8.81 20.80
CA VAL A 144 -3.19 -8.28 19.46
C VAL A 144 -3.14 -6.76 19.44
N ILE A 145 -2.76 -6.20 18.29
CA ILE A 145 -2.97 -4.79 17.96
C ILE A 145 -3.73 -4.72 16.63
N ILE A 146 -4.74 -3.87 16.56
CA ILE A 146 -5.66 -3.76 15.44
C ILE A 146 -5.67 -2.31 14.96
N GLN A 147 -5.43 -2.12 13.67
CA GLN A 147 -5.66 -0.85 13.00
C GLN A 147 -7.15 -0.73 12.65
N THR A 148 -7.84 0.27 13.21
CA THR A 148 -9.31 0.37 13.10
C THR A 148 -9.78 0.88 11.74
N ASP A 149 -9.01 1.79 11.15
CA ASP A 149 -9.21 2.28 9.80
C ASP A 149 -7.86 2.49 9.11
N ARG A 150 -7.83 2.29 7.80
CA ARG A 150 -6.59 2.27 7.03
C ARG A 150 -6.50 3.45 6.08
N PHE A 151 -5.26 3.77 5.72
CA PHE A 151 -4.98 4.74 4.68
C PHE A 151 -5.23 4.09 3.32
N MET A 152 -5.94 4.78 2.44
CA MET A 152 -6.24 4.27 1.10
C MET A 152 -5.40 4.98 0.06
N PHE A 153 -4.91 4.24 -0.94
CA PHE A 153 -4.06 4.83 -1.99
C PHE A 153 -4.78 5.90 -2.82
N TYR A 154 -6.06 5.69 -3.11
CA TYR A 154 -6.87 6.67 -3.84
C TYR A 154 -7.17 7.96 -3.05
N GLU A 155 -6.92 8.00 -1.73
CA GLU A 155 -7.04 9.22 -0.91
C GLU A 155 -5.80 10.12 -1.04
N GLY A 156 -4.79 9.70 -1.82
CA GLY A 156 -3.55 10.44 -2.05
C GLY A 156 -2.43 10.09 -1.07
N TYR A 157 -2.65 9.14 -0.16
CA TYR A 157 -1.59 8.63 0.71
C TYR A 157 -0.54 7.86 -0.08
N THR A 158 0.73 8.05 0.29
CA THR A 158 1.82 7.24 -0.27
C THR A 158 1.82 5.83 0.29
N LEU A 159 2.42 4.91 -0.46
CA LEU A 159 2.55 3.52 -0.03
C LEU A 159 3.38 3.36 1.25
N ASP A 160 4.28 4.31 1.55
CA ASP A 160 4.99 4.36 2.84
C ASP A 160 4.05 4.65 4.01
N VAL A 161 3.05 5.52 3.82
CA VAL A 161 2.01 5.80 4.83
C VAL A 161 1.09 4.60 4.98
N ILE A 162 0.65 4.00 3.87
CA ILE A 162 -0.25 2.84 3.86
C ILE A 162 0.36 1.65 4.59
N THR A 163 1.66 1.44 4.44
CA THR A 163 2.39 0.33 5.06
C THR A 163 3.02 0.68 6.41
N LEU A 164 2.85 1.90 6.90
CA LEU A 164 3.46 2.40 8.14
C LEU A 164 3.07 1.53 9.35
N SER A 165 1.78 1.22 9.49
CA SER A 165 1.27 0.43 10.62
C SER A 165 1.88 -0.96 10.66
N VAL A 166 2.10 -1.59 9.50
CA VAL A 166 2.73 -2.92 9.45
C VAL A 166 4.15 -2.87 10.01
N LYS A 167 4.96 -1.91 9.55
CA LYS A 167 6.34 -1.71 10.05
C LYS A 167 6.35 -1.35 11.54
N LEU A 168 5.38 -0.56 12.00
CA LEU A 168 5.20 -0.22 13.41
C LEU A 168 4.87 -1.47 14.24
N PHE A 169 3.93 -2.32 13.79
CA PHE A 169 3.56 -3.56 14.46
C PHE A 169 4.73 -4.53 14.55
N TYR A 170 5.52 -4.65 13.48
CA TYR A 170 6.77 -5.40 13.49
C TYR A 170 7.74 -4.91 14.57
N LEU A 171 7.97 -3.59 14.66
CA LEU A 171 8.86 -3.01 15.69
C LEU A 171 8.31 -3.15 17.12
N LEU A 172 6.99 -3.27 17.30
CA LEU A 172 6.37 -3.62 18.58
C LEU A 172 6.56 -5.09 18.97
N GLY A 173 6.94 -5.94 18.01
CA GLY A 173 7.24 -7.37 18.22
C GLY A 173 6.21 -8.33 17.61
N ALA A 174 5.25 -7.83 16.80
CA ALA A 174 4.35 -8.71 16.09
C ALA A 174 5.11 -9.54 15.04
N THR A 175 4.87 -10.84 15.01
CA THR A 175 5.47 -11.75 14.01
C THR A 175 4.44 -12.30 13.04
N GLU A 176 3.17 -12.03 13.28
CA GLU A 176 2.04 -12.49 12.47
C GLU A 176 1.23 -11.26 12.05
N LEU A 177 0.72 -11.26 10.83
CA LEU A 177 -0.11 -10.20 10.27
C LEU A 177 -1.41 -10.80 9.72
N ILE A 178 -2.55 -10.22 10.08
CA ILE A 178 -3.84 -10.53 9.47
C ILE A 178 -4.33 -9.28 8.74
N VAL A 179 -4.63 -9.42 7.45
CA VAL A 179 -5.29 -8.36 6.66
C VAL A 179 -6.72 -8.78 6.36
N LEU A 180 -7.67 -7.94 6.76
CA LEU A 180 -9.10 -8.15 6.55
C LEU A 180 -9.61 -7.07 5.61
N THR A 181 -10.32 -7.42 4.55
CA THR A 181 -10.80 -6.42 3.59
C THR A 181 -12.18 -6.76 3.05
N SER A 182 -12.84 -5.76 2.49
CA SER A 182 -14.04 -5.94 1.69
C SER A 182 -13.65 -5.99 0.22
N ALA A 183 -14.29 -6.85 -0.56
CA ALA A 183 -13.94 -7.07 -1.96
C ALA A 183 -15.17 -7.26 -2.85
N PHE A 184 -14.97 -6.99 -4.13
CA PHE A 184 -15.91 -7.32 -5.19
C PHE A 184 -15.51 -8.68 -5.76
N SER A 185 -16.46 -9.60 -5.88
CA SER A 185 -16.17 -10.90 -6.49
C SER A 185 -16.02 -10.78 -8.00
N ILE A 186 -14.93 -11.35 -8.51
CA ILE A 186 -14.72 -11.61 -9.94
C ILE A 186 -15.18 -13.03 -10.28
N ASN A 187 -15.07 -13.95 -9.32
CA ASN A 187 -15.53 -15.32 -9.46
C ASN A 187 -17.08 -15.38 -9.40
N PRO A 188 -17.77 -15.83 -10.47
CA PRO A 188 -19.23 -15.85 -10.51
C PRO A 188 -19.88 -16.80 -9.47
N SER A 189 -19.11 -17.73 -8.91
CA SER A 189 -19.60 -18.67 -7.91
C SER A 189 -19.73 -18.07 -6.51
N TYR A 190 -19.00 -16.98 -6.21
CA TYR A 190 -19.07 -16.34 -4.91
C TYR A 190 -20.27 -15.40 -4.85
N LYS A 191 -20.73 -15.10 -3.64
CA LYS A 191 -21.87 -14.23 -3.39
C LYS A 191 -21.54 -13.20 -2.31
N PRO A 192 -22.22 -12.05 -2.28
CA PRO A 192 -22.13 -11.15 -1.14
C PRO A 192 -22.40 -11.89 0.18
N GLY A 193 -21.53 -11.70 1.18
CA GLY A 193 -21.52 -12.43 2.45
C GLY A 193 -20.58 -13.64 2.49
N ASP A 194 -20.06 -14.09 1.34
CA ASP A 194 -19.01 -15.10 1.31
C ASP A 194 -17.67 -14.51 1.76
N VAL A 195 -16.82 -15.35 2.34
CA VAL A 195 -15.47 -14.99 2.76
C VAL A 195 -14.45 -15.76 1.93
N MET A 196 -13.60 -15.03 1.22
CA MET A 196 -12.47 -15.59 0.50
C MET A 196 -11.20 -15.50 1.35
N ILE A 197 -10.60 -16.66 1.61
CA ILE A 197 -9.23 -16.73 2.15
C ILE A 197 -8.24 -16.51 1.01
N MET A 198 -7.34 -15.55 1.15
CA MET A 198 -6.35 -15.23 0.13
C MET A 198 -5.25 -16.30 0.12
N LYS A 199 -5.10 -16.99 -1.02
CA LYS A 199 -3.96 -17.91 -1.25
C LYS A 199 -2.81 -17.22 -1.98
N ASP A 200 -3.12 -16.19 -2.75
CA ASP A 200 -2.17 -15.41 -3.53
C ASP A 200 -2.75 -14.04 -3.86
N GLN A 201 -1.92 -13.15 -4.42
CA GLN A 201 -2.32 -11.80 -4.77
C GLN A 201 -1.78 -11.32 -6.12
N LEU A 202 -2.55 -10.47 -6.78
CA LEU A 202 -2.15 -9.74 -7.98
C LEU A 202 -2.01 -8.24 -7.66
N ASN A 203 -0.77 -7.75 -7.65
CA ASN A 203 -0.45 -6.36 -7.32
C ASN A 203 -0.46 -5.46 -8.56
N MET A 204 -1.64 -5.09 -9.06
CA MET A 204 -1.76 -4.28 -10.29
C MET A 204 -1.03 -2.93 -10.16
N VAL A 205 -1.16 -2.27 -9.01
CA VAL A 205 -0.49 -0.99 -8.73
C VAL A 205 1.03 -1.14 -8.73
N GLY A 206 1.54 -2.22 -8.16
CA GLY A 206 2.97 -2.52 -8.12
C GLY A 206 3.56 -2.94 -9.46
N LEU A 207 2.82 -3.66 -10.30
CA LEU A 207 3.24 -4.01 -11.65
C LEU A 207 3.47 -2.76 -12.52
N CYS A 208 2.77 -1.66 -12.24
CA CYS A 208 2.96 -0.36 -12.87
C CYS A 208 4.02 0.53 -12.17
N GLY A 209 4.80 -0.02 -11.24
CA GLY A 209 5.94 0.66 -10.60
C GLY A 209 5.64 1.37 -9.28
N SER A 210 4.41 1.30 -8.77
CA SER A 210 4.03 1.83 -7.45
C SER A 210 4.01 0.69 -6.43
N ASN A 211 5.18 0.40 -5.85
CA ASN A 211 5.37 -0.65 -4.85
C ASN A 211 5.88 -0.04 -3.53
N PRO A 212 5.42 -0.49 -2.34
CA PRO A 212 5.88 0.06 -1.05
C PRO A 212 7.38 -0.13 -0.77
N LEU A 213 8.07 -1.00 -1.52
CA LEU A 213 9.52 -1.21 -1.41
C LEU A 213 10.33 -0.42 -2.44
N ARG A 214 9.68 0.45 -3.24
CA ARG A 214 10.36 1.38 -4.15
C ARG A 214 11.12 2.44 -3.32
N GLY A 215 12.31 2.81 -3.79
CA GLY A 215 13.22 3.70 -3.06
C GLY A 215 14.33 2.92 -2.34
N PRO A 216 15.15 3.58 -1.49
CA PRO A 216 16.14 2.93 -0.64
C PRO A 216 15.56 1.79 0.22
N ASN A 217 16.36 0.73 0.43
CA ASN A 217 16.01 -0.34 1.36
C ASN A 217 16.66 -0.09 2.72
N ASP A 218 15.92 -0.35 3.79
CA ASP A 218 16.47 -0.43 5.14
C ASP A 218 16.54 -1.90 5.56
N GLU A 219 17.76 -2.44 5.65
CA GLU A 219 18.02 -3.85 5.94
C GLU A 219 17.53 -4.28 7.34
N ARG A 220 17.21 -3.33 8.23
CA ARG A 220 16.62 -3.62 9.55
C ARG A 220 15.16 -4.08 9.46
N PHE A 221 14.47 -3.75 8.37
CA PHE A 221 13.14 -4.31 8.08
C PHE A 221 13.26 -5.63 7.33
N GLY A 222 14.09 -5.68 6.28
CA GLY A 222 14.38 -6.94 5.59
C GLY A 222 15.08 -6.77 4.24
N ASP A 223 15.07 -7.85 3.47
CA ASP A 223 15.83 -7.97 2.22
C ASP A 223 15.39 -6.96 1.15
N ARG A 224 16.33 -6.59 0.26
CA ARG A 224 16.05 -5.65 -0.84
C ARG A 224 15.00 -6.17 -1.82
N CYS A 225 15.02 -7.48 -2.08
CA CYS A 225 14.18 -8.15 -3.05
C CYS A 225 13.53 -9.38 -2.39
N PRO A 226 12.56 -9.18 -1.47
CA PRO A 226 11.92 -10.31 -0.80
C PRO A 226 11.13 -11.15 -1.80
N SER A 227 11.15 -12.47 -1.62
CA SER A 227 10.27 -13.36 -2.39
C SER A 227 8.83 -13.17 -1.96
N MET A 228 7.93 -13.02 -2.92
CA MET A 228 6.48 -13.00 -2.69
C MET A 228 5.81 -14.35 -2.99
N ILE A 229 6.58 -15.36 -3.39
CA ILE A 229 6.09 -16.74 -3.47
C ILE A 229 5.70 -17.17 -2.06
N ASP A 230 4.51 -17.74 -1.91
CA ASP A 230 3.94 -18.13 -0.61
C ASP A 230 3.84 -16.95 0.37
N CYS A 231 3.50 -15.76 -0.13
CA CYS A 231 3.28 -14.59 0.71
C CYS A 231 2.12 -14.74 1.70
N PHE A 232 1.23 -15.70 1.49
CA PHE A 232 0.23 -16.13 2.47
C PHE A 232 0.63 -17.48 3.06
N GLU A 233 0.59 -17.57 4.39
CA GLU A 233 1.08 -18.73 5.11
C GLU A 233 0.17 -19.94 4.89
N ARG A 234 0.72 -20.98 4.24
CA ARG A 234 -0.09 -22.12 3.77
C ARG A 234 -0.78 -22.89 4.89
N ALA A 235 -0.14 -22.99 6.05
CA ALA A 235 -0.74 -23.65 7.21
C ALA A 235 -1.96 -22.88 7.73
N VAL A 236 -1.95 -21.55 7.63
CA VAL A 236 -3.02 -20.70 8.17
C VAL A 236 -4.28 -20.80 7.32
N TYR A 237 -4.20 -20.71 5.99
CA TYR A 237 -5.42 -20.81 5.18
C TYR A 237 -6.07 -22.21 5.28
N LYS A 238 -5.26 -23.29 5.39
CA LYS A 238 -5.78 -24.65 5.59
C LYS A 238 -6.53 -24.75 6.92
N HIS A 239 -5.96 -24.17 7.97
CA HIS A 239 -6.59 -24.11 9.28
C HIS A 239 -7.87 -23.27 9.22
N ALA A 240 -7.83 -22.08 8.63
CA ALA A 240 -8.99 -21.20 8.48
C ALA A 240 -10.16 -21.90 7.76
N ARG A 241 -9.88 -22.62 6.67
CA ARG A 241 -10.91 -23.38 5.94
C ARG A 241 -11.56 -24.44 6.82
N ARG A 242 -10.75 -25.25 7.52
CA ARG A 242 -11.23 -26.27 8.45
C ARG A 242 -12.05 -25.65 9.59
N SER A 243 -11.56 -24.59 10.19
CA SER A 243 -12.26 -23.88 11.27
C SER A 243 -13.61 -23.35 10.79
N ALA A 244 -13.69 -22.88 9.54
CA ALA A 244 -14.95 -22.42 8.99
C ALA A 244 -15.93 -23.58 8.68
N GLU A 245 -15.43 -24.74 8.25
CA GLU A 245 -16.25 -25.97 8.16
C GLU A 245 -16.81 -26.37 9.53
N GLU A 246 -15.99 -26.34 10.59
CA GLU A 246 -16.38 -26.64 11.97
C GLU A 246 -17.44 -25.66 12.51
N LEU A 247 -17.40 -24.39 12.08
CA LEU A 247 -18.37 -23.35 12.41
C LEU A 247 -19.66 -23.41 11.56
N GLY A 248 -19.79 -24.40 10.66
CA GLY A 248 -20.94 -24.53 9.76
C GLY A 248 -20.95 -23.52 8.60
N TRP A 249 -19.81 -22.86 8.34
CA TRP A 249 -19.62 -21.83 7.32
C TRP A 249 -18.94 -22.33 6.04
N GLY A 250 -18.68 -23.63 5.93
CA GLY A 250 -17.92 -24.22 4.82
C GLY A 250 -18.44 -23.86 3.42
N CYS A 251 -19.76 -23.69 3.24
CA CYS A 251 -20.35 -23.33 1.94
C CYS A 251 -20.16 -21.86 1.53
N LYS A 252 -19.78 -20.99 2.46
CA LYS A 252 -19.52 -19.56 2.26
C LYS A 252 -18.03 -19.22 2.16
N ILE A 253 -17.17 -20.23 2.30
CA ILE A 253 -15.73 -20.02 2.47
C ILE A 253 -15.01 -20.51 1.22
N HIS A 254 -14.27 -19.59 0.63
CA HIS A 254 -13.55 -19.84 -0.61
C HIS A 254 -12.05 -19.62 -0.43
N THR A 255 -11.25 -20.05 -1.40
CA THR A 255 -9.81 -19.81 -1.40
C THR A 255 -9.37 -19.36 -2.79
N GLY A 256 -8.84 -18.15 -2.89
CA GLY A 256 -8.66 -17.50 -4.19
C GLY A 256 -7.55 -16.47 -4.27
N VAL A 257 -7.32 -15.98 -5.49
CA VAL A 257 -6.35 -14.92 -5.79
C VAL A 257 -7.04 -13.57 -5.65
N TYR A 258 -6.45 -12.68 -4.84
CA TYR A 258 -6.97 -11.33 -4.63
C TYR A 258 -6.18 -10.29 -5.44
N ALA A 259 -6.86 -9.47 -6.24
CA ALA A 259 -6.22 -8.35 -6.93
C ALA A 259 -6.45 -7.03 -6.18
N SER A 260 -5.41 -6.20 -6.09
CA SER A 260 -5.56 -4.80 -5.68
C SER A 260 -5.38 -3.87 -6.87
N ILE A 261 -6.40 -3.07 -7.15
CA ILE A 261 -6.34 -1.92 -8.05
C ILE A 261 -6.17 -0.62 -7.25
N SER A 262 -5.92 0.51 -7.92
CA SER A 262 -5.73 1.80 -7.21
C SER A 262 -7.02 2.35 -6.63
N GLY A 263 -8.17 2.14 -7.30
CA GLY A 263 -9.40 2.89 -7.02
C GLY A 263 -9.30 4.38 -7.41
N PRO A 264 -10.28 5.22 -7.03
CA PRO A 264 -11.49 4.88 -6.26
C PRO A 264 -12.62 4.30 -7.12
N THR A 265 -12.48 4.32 -8.45
CA THR A 265 -13.46 3.72 -9.36
C THR A 265 -13.48 2.21 -9.18
N THR A 266 -14.68 1.63 -9.17
CA THR A 266 -14.84 0.18 -9.32
C THR A 266 -14.47 -0.24 -10.75
N THR A 267 -14.27 -1.53 -10.97
CA THR A 267 -13.88 -2.06 -12.28
C THR A 267 -15.01 -1.92 -13.30
N THR A 268 -14.67 -1.48 -14.51
CA THR A 268 -15.50 -1.69 -15.70
C THR A 268 -15.66 -3.18 -16.00
N ALA A 269 -16.63 -3.53 -16.86
CA ALA A 269 -16.79 -4.92 -17.30
C ALA A 269 -15.56 -5.47 -18.04
N ALA A 270 -14.85 -4.62 -18.80
CA ALA A 270 -13.64 -5.02 -19.48
C ALA A 270 -12.50 -5.33 -18.49
N GLU A 271 -12.28 -4.46 -17.50
CA GLU A 271 -11.27 -4.65 -16.45
C GLU A 271 -11.58 -5.89 -15.59
N ALA A 272 -12.85 -6.09 -15.20
CA ALA A 272 -13.27 -7.25 -14.44
C ALA A 272 -13.04 -8.57 -15.23
N ASN A 273 -13.37 -8.59 -16.53
CA ASN A 273 -13.09 -9.74 -17.38
C ASN A 273 -11.58 -9.97 -17.58
N MET A 274 -10.78 -8.90 -17.72
CA MET A 274 -9.32 -9.01 -17.77
C MET A 274 -8.77 -9.66 -16.49
N LEU A 275 -9.19 -9.20 -15.31
CA LEU A 275 -8.78 -9.79 -14.03
C LEU A 275 -9.21 -11.26 -13.94
N ARG A 276 -10.43 -11.58 -14.38
CA ARG A 276 -10.93 -12.97 -14.45
C ARG A 276 -10.04 -13.84 -15.33
N MET A 277 -9.63 -13.34 -16.49
CA MET A 277 -8.72 -14.06 -17.40
C MET A 277 -7.34 -14.30 -16.78
N PHE A 278 -6.88 -13.42 -15.89
CA PHE A 278 -5.66 -13.61 -15.10
C PHE A 278 -5.84 -14.52 -13.87
N GLY A 279 -7.02 -15.13 -13.70
CA GLY A 279 -7.28 -16.07 -12.60
C GLY A 279 -7.56 -15.39 -11.25
N VAL A 280 -7.95 -14.11 -11.27
CA VAL A 280 -8.36 -13.39 -10.06
C VAL A 280 -9.77 -13.82 -9.64
N ASP A 281 -9.95 -14.06 -8.35
CA ASP A 281 -11.23 -14.47 -7.77
C ASP A 281 -11.98 -13.30 -7.12
N ALA A 282 -11.26 -12.36 -6.51
CA ALA A 282 -11.84 -11.14 -5.95
C ALA A 282 -10.90 -9.94 -6.15
N VAL A 283 -11.48 -8.74 -6.26
CA VAL A 283 -10.76 -7.48 -6.43
C VAL A 283 -11.14 -6.48 -5.35
N GLY A 284 -10.15 -5.73 -4.88
CA GLY A 284 -10.36 -4.58 -4.02
C GLY A 284 -9.28 -3.53 -4.24
N MET A 285 -9.11 -2.63 -3.26
CA MET A 285 -8.25 -1.44 -3.41
C MET A 285 -7.17 -1.34 -2.32
N THR A 286 -6.95 -2.42 -1.57
CA THR A 286 -6.18 -2.44 -0.31
C THR A 286 -5.47 -3.76 -0.07
N SER A 287 -4.78 -3.88 1.06
CA SER A 287 -4.24 -5.11 1.65
C SER A 287 -2.99 -5.64 0.98
N VAL A 288 -2.87 -5.57 -0.35
CA VAL A 288 -1.71 -6.11 -1.08
C VAL A 288 -0.39 -5.43 -0.65
N HIS A 289 -0.44 -4.13 -0.39
CA HIS A 289 0.75 -3.37 0.00
C HIS A 289 1.18 -3.70 1.44
N GLU A 290 0.20 -3.87 2.32
CA GLU A 290 0.39 -4.30 3.70
C GLU A 290 0.95 -5.73 3.77
N VAL A 291 0.48 -6.64 2.91
CA VAL A 291 1.04 -7.99 2.75
C VAL A 291 2.50 -7.93 2.31
N ILE A 292 2.84 -7.09 1.32
CA ILE A 292 4.23 -6.91 0.87
C ILE A 292 5.11 -6.40 2.01
N ALA A 293 4.65 -5.40 2.78
CA ALA A 293 5.39 -4.89 3.93
C ALA A 293 5.55 -5.93 5.03
N GLY A 294 4.53 -6.74 5.29
CA GLY A 294 4.57 -7.82 6.28
C GLY A 294 5.59 -8.88 5.88
N ARG A 295 5.62 -9.29 4.61
CA ARG A 295 6.61 -10.23 4.08
C ARG A 295 8.01 -9.65 4.03
N HIS A 296 8.15 -8.37 3.74
CA HIS A 296 9.44 -7.67 3.85
C HIS A 296 9.98 -7.73 5.28
N CYS A 297 9.10 -7.62 6.29
CA CYS A 297 9.44 -7.77 7.71
C CYS A 297 9.43 -9.23 8.22
N ASP A 298 9.43 -10.22 7.33
CA ASP A 298 9.37 -11.66 7.62
C ASP A 298 8.21 -12.10 8.55
N MET A 299 7.11 -11.35 8.54
CA MET A 299 5.89 -11.71 9.29
C MET A 299 5.11 -12.80 8.55
N ALA A 300 4.54 -13.76 9.27
CA ALA A 300 3.62 -14.73 8.68
C ALA A 300 2.25 -14.08 8.45
N VAL A 301 1.78 -14.10 7.20
CA VAL A 301 0.60 -13.32 6.77
C VAL A 301 -0.62 -14.21 6.50
N CYS A 302 -1.78 -13.75 6.94
CA CYS A 302 -3.10 -14.27 6.58
C CYS A 302 -3.94 -13.16 5.96
N GLY A 303 -4.62 -13.44 4.85
CA GLY A 303 -5.54 -12.50 4.21
C GLY A 303 -6.94 -13.05 4.12
N LEU A 304 -7.94 -12.25 4.53
CA LEU A 304 -9.35 -12.56 4.37
C LEU A 304 -10.04 -11.40 3.64
N ALA A 305 -10.84 -11.75 2.63
CA ALA A 305 -11.68 -10.82 1.90
C ALA A 305 -13.15 -11.20 2.07
N LEU A 306 -13.94 -10.33 2.70
CA LEU A 306 -15.40 -10.44 2.71
C LEU A 306 -15.92 -9.94 1.36
N VAL A 307 -16.63 -10.78 0.63
CA VAL A 307 -17.29 -10.39 -0.62
C VAL A 307 -18.50 -9.52 -0.25
N THR A 308 -18.45 -8.24 -0.60
CA THR A 308 -19.55 -7.29 -0.31
C THR A 308 -20.42 -7.04 -1.53
N ALA A 309 -19.90 -7.32 -2.72
CA ALA A 309 -20.58 -7.11 -3.99
C ALA A 309 -20.00 -8.00 -5.09
N MET A 310 -20.68 -8.03 -6.24
CA MET A 310 -20.17 -8.66 -7.45
C MET A 310 -19.55 -7.60 -8.36
N ALA A 311 -18.40 -7.90 -8.94
CA ALA A 311 -17.87 -7.13 -10.07
C ALA A 311 -18.74 -7.41 -11.30
N ARG A 312 -18.93 -6.40 -12.14
CA ARG A 312 -19.76 -6.55 -13.33
C ARG A 312 -18.95 -7.23 -14.44
N LEU A 313 -19.47 -8.31 -15.01
CA LEU A 313 -18.81 -9.04 -16.11
C LEU A 313 -19.52 -8.89 -17.47
N ASP A 314 -20.72 -8.31 -17.50
CA ASP A 314 -21.52 -8.16 -18.70
C ASP A 314 -22.06 -6.72 -18.85
N TYR A 315 -22.57 -6.38 -20.05
CA TYR A 315 -23.02 -5.03 -20.40
C TYR A 315 -24.53 -4.79 -20.21
N GLY A 316 -25.25 -5.74 -19.59
CA GLY A 316 -26.69 -5.60 -19.33
C GLY A 316 -27.02 -4.59 -18.23
N ARG A 317 -28.31 -4.36 -17.97
CA ARG A 317 -28.77 -3.49 -16.88
C ARG A 317 -28.28 -4.02 -15.52
N TYR A 318 -27.51 -3.20 -14.82
CA TYR A 318 -26.93 -3.50 -13.52
C TYR A 318 -27.21 -2.36 -12.55
N ARG A 319 -27.52 -2.70 -11.30
CA ARG A 319 -27.58 -1.73 -10.22
C ARG A 319 -26.26 -1.76 -9.49
N GLU A 320 -25.51 -0.68 -9.56
CA GLU A 320 -24.24 -0.59 -8.86
C GLU A 320 -24.43 -0.74 -7.34
N PRO A 321 -23.52 -1.47 -6.66
CA PRO A 321 -23.52 -1.56 -5.21
C PRO A 321 -23.34 -0.17 -4.60
N THR A 322 -24.20 0.18 -3.64
CA THR A 322 -24.04 1.42 -2.88
C THR A 322 -23.13 1.19 -1.69
N ALA A 323 -22.49 2.26 -1.18
CA ALA A 323 -21.73 2.20 0.07
C ALA A 323 -22.56 1.63 1.24
N GLY A 324 -23.83 2.04 1.34
CA GLY A 324 -24.76 1.52 2.35
C GLY A 324 -25.07 0.02 2.17
N GLY A 325 -25.23 -0.45 0.93
CA GLY A 325 -25.44 -1.87 0.65
C GLY A 325 -24.22 -2.73 1.03
N MET A 326 -23.01 -2.25 0.74
CA MET A 326 -21.79 -2.93 1.17
C MET A 326 -21.66 -2.96 2.70
N ALA A 327 -21.97 -1.85 3.38
CA ALA A 327 -21.95 -1.79 4.83
C ALA A 327 -22.98 -2.75 5.48
N ALA A 328 -24.16 -2.92 4.87
CA ALA A 328 -25.15 -3.88 5.34
C ALA A 328 -24.64 -5.33 5.25
N VAL A 329 -24.00 -5.69 4.13
CA VAL A 329 -23.38 -7.03 3.98
C VAL A 329 -22.30 -7.26 5.03
N VAL A 330 -21.48 -6.24 5.33
CA VAL A 330 -20.49 -6.33 6.42
C VAL A 330 -21.17 -6.57 7.77
N ALA A 331 -22.19 -5.77 8.10
CA ALA A 331 -22.90 -5.88 9.37
C ALA A 331 -23.57 -7.25 9.57
N GLU A 332 -24.18 -7.82 8.52
CA GLU A 332 -24.83 -9.13 8.57
C GLU A 332 -23.85 -10.30 8.74
N ASN A 333 -22.59 -10.12 8.33
CA ASN A 333 -21.60 -11.20 8.29
C ASN A 333 -20.43 -10.99 9.28
N VAL A 334 -20.48 -9.94 10.11
CA VAL A 334 -19.38 -9.63 11.04
C VAL A 334 -19.26 -10.65 12.17
N ALA A 335 -20.38 -11.12 12.74
CA ALA A 335 -20.33 -12.04 13.88
C ALA A 335 -19.69 -13.40 13.51
N PRO A 336 -20.04 -14.04 12.39
CA PRO A 336 -19.37 -15.28 12.03
C PRO A 336 -17.92 -15.06 11.55
N LEU A 337 -17.61 -13.88 10.98
CA LEU A 337 -16.24 -13.51 10.67
C LEU A 337 -15.40 -13.35 11.95
N GLN A 338 -15.98 -12.82 13.04
CA GLN A 338 -15.35 -12.77 14.35
C GLN A 338 -15.03 -14.18 14.88
N ASP A 339 -15.98 -15.11 14.81
CA ASP A 339 -15.78 -16.50 15.26
C ASP A 339 -14.62 -17.17 14.50
N LEU A 340 -14.59 -16.99 13.18
CA LEU A 340 -13.49 -17.48 12.35
C LEU A 340 -12.16 -16.81 12.72
N LEU A 341 -12.16 -15.49 12.94
CA LEU A 341 -10.97 -14.73 13.32
C LEU A 341 -10.41 -15.19 14.67
N VAL A 342 -11.25 -15.49 15.65
CA VAL A 342 -10.82 -16.07 16.94
C VAL A 342 -10.05 -17.38 16.71
N LYS A 343 -10.58 -18.29 15.88
CA LYS A 343 -9.91 -19.56 15.56
C LYS A 343 -8.56 -19.33 14.86
N ILE A 344 -8.49 -18.39 13.93
CA ILE A 344 -7.26 -18.05 13.22
C ILE A 344 -6.22 -17.44 14.17
N VAL A 345 -6.64 -16.53 15.05
CA VAL A 345 -5.76 -15.90 16.05
C VAL A 345 -5.22 -16.95 17.02
N GLN A 346 -6.06 -17.88 17.50
CA GLN A 346 -5.61 -19.00 18.33
C GLN A 346 -4.53 -19.82 17.63
N PHE A 347 -4.70 -20.12 16.34
CA PHE A 347 -3.74 -20.90 15.57
C PHE A 347 -2.42 -20.14 15.31
N MET A 348 -2.48 -18.88 14.92
CA MET A 348 -1.31 -18.05 14.62
C MET A 348 -0.55 -17.60 15.88
N GLY A 349 -1.26 -17.44 17.00
CA GLY A 349 -0.70 -16.98 18.26
C GLY A 349 0.22 -17.98 18.95
N VAL A 350 0.05 -19.28 18.68
CA VAL A 350 0.93 -20.34 19.22
C VAL A 350 2.29 -20.27 18.53
N LYS A 351 3.37 -20.20 19.32
CA LYS A 351 4.75 -20.25 18.81
C LYS A 351 4.94 -21.51 17.95
N ARG A 352 5.10 -21.32 16.64
CA ARG A 352 5.43 -22.40 15.73
C ARG A 352 6.90 -22.77 15.92
N VAL A 353 7.15 -23.83 16.67
CA VAL A 353 8.49 -24.45 16.66
C VAL A 353 8.67 -25.06 15.28
N CYS A 354 9.53 -24.46 14.47
CA CYS A 354 9.89 -24.97 13.16
C CYS A 354 10.45 -26.39 13.33
N LYS A 355 9.71 -27.41 12.86
CA LYS A 355 10.18 -28.82 12.88
C LYS A 355 11.45 -29.04 12.05
N CYS A 356 11.85 -28.07 11.24
CA CYS A 356 13.05 -28.13 10.39
C CYS A 356 14.36 -27.90 11.16
N ILE A 357 14.32 -27.48 12.44
CA ILE A 357 15.55 -27.22 13.23
C ILE A 357 16.04 -28.49 13.97
N ASN A 358 15.31 -29.59 13.93
CA ASN A 358 15.76 -30.87 14.51
C ASN A 358 16.29 -31.82 13.43
N LYS A 359 17.51 -31.56 12.97
CA LYS A 359 18.57 -32.53 12.60
C LYS A 359 19.72 -31.78 11.89
N GLY A 360 20.76 -31.39 12.63
CA GLY A 360 22.11 -31.18 12.08
C GLY A 360 22.58 -29.77 11.65
N ASP A 361 21.71 -28.78 11.46
CA ASP A 361 22.10 -27.56 10.71
C ASP A 361 22.66 -26.37 11.52
N LEU A 362 23.01 -26.55 12.80
CA LEU A 362 23.63 -25.49 13.60
C LEU A 362 25.13 -25.29 13.30
N GLU A 363 25.79 -26.23 12.62
CA GLU A 363 27.21 -26.12 12.24
C GLU A 363 27.43 -25.59 10.81
N GLY A 364 26.43 -25.66 9.92
CA GLY A 364 26.59 -25.30 8.50
C GLY A 364 26.42 -23.81 8.15
N ARG A 365 25.81 -23.00 9.02
CA ARG A 365 25.51 -21.57 8.71
C ARG A 365 26.65 -20.59 8.97
N LYS A 366 27.72 -21.00 9.65
CA LYS A 366 28.93 -20.16 9.87
C LYS A 366 29.97 -20.23 8.74
N SER A 367 29.92 -21.23 7.85
CA SER A 367 30.95 -21.42 6.80
C SER A 367 30.67 -20.73 5.46
N ARG A 368 29.45 -20.26 5.19
CA ARG A 368 29.10 -19.62 3.90
C ARG A 368 29.47 -18.14 3.77
N LYS A 369 30.12 -17.54 4.77
CA LYS A 369 30.58 -16.13 4.73
C LYS A 369 32.04 -15.92 4.34
N SER A 370 32.80 -16.97 3.96
CA SER A 370 34.26 -16.83 3.74
C SER A 370 34.80 -17.32 2.39
N THR A 371 33.99 -17.48 1.34
CA THR A 371 34.55 -17.93 0.03
C THR A 371 33.91 -17.23 -1.15
N ILE A 372 34.19 -15.93 -1.28
CA ILE A 372 34.32 -15.26 -2.59
C ILE A 372 35.60 -14.42 -2.52
N ARG A 373 36.73 -15.07 -2.80
CA ARG A 373 38.01 -14.45 -3.20
C ARG A 373 38.80 -15.49 -4.00
N SER A 374 38.69 -15.40 -5.32
CA SER A 374 39.75 -15.55 -6.32
C SER A 374 39.11 -15.34 -7.69
#